data_AF-A0A6H1ZU37-F1
#
_entry.id   AF-A0A6H1ZU37-F1
#
_cell.length_a   1.000
_cell.length_b   1.000
_cell.length_c   1.000
_cell.angle_alpha   90.00
_cell.angle_beta   90.00
_cell.angle_gamma   90.00
#
_symmetry.space_group_name_H-M   'P 1'
#
loop_
_entity.id
_entity.type
_entity.pdbx_description
1 polymer ?
#
loop_
_entity_poly.entity_id
_entity_poly.type
_entity_poly.pdbx_seq_one_letter_code
_entity_poly.pdbx_strand_id
1 'polypeptide(L)'
;MPRITDVVSEVYMRSQRSRPSGSALRTVKQVIETFEIEDVITERDMSWYIRNGCINYWSLNDETISGATVRDLEGSDDGTITGSPTTESGIIHSALGFDGSADYMTATPSNLASGGISIECWFNPTQVTGADTLVEHQPVSLGGWIIDYSTVTLDFILKGPDPPGYYGAQLVLPAALLGRWHHVVCTYDGSIIKAYLDGIQAIGNSVSQALLTTGTVLLCGSSNRANAKIEQFRLYSRALTEEEVTVNYLARSFPIWGVYGAWNEGFVGQ
;
A
#
# COMPACT_ATOMS: atom_id res chain seq x y z
N MET A 1 -16.36 21.74 8.97
CA MET A 1 -16.44 20.52 8.15
C MET A 1 -15.87 19.38 8.96
N PRO A 2 -16.62 18.29 9.21
CA PRO A 2 -16.06 17.08 9.80
C PRO A 2 -14.97 16.56 8.87
N ARG A 3 -13.85 16.08 9.42
CA ARG A 3 -12.77 15.52 8.62
C ARG A 3 -13.21 14.13 8.14
N ILE A 4 -12.78 13.72 6.95
CA ILE A 4 -13.03 12.35 6.42
C ILE A 4 -12.68 11.27 7.45
N THR A 5 -11.67 11.53 8.28
CA THR A 5 -11.25 10.70 9.41
C THR A 5 -12.34 10.48 10.45
N ASP A 6 -13.17 11.49 10.72
CA ASP A 6 -14.24 11.42 11.73
C ASP A 6 -15.36 10.51 11.23
N VAL A 7 -15.66 10.57 9.93
CA VAL A 7 -16.69 9.77 9.27
C VAL A 7 -16.28 8.30 9.16
N VAL A 8 -15.05 8.02 8.71
CA VAL A 8 -14.53 6.65 8.58
C VAL A 8 -14.38 5.99 9.95
N SER A 9 -13.92 6.73 10.95
CA SER A 9 -13.75 6.24 12.32
C SER A 9 -15.09 5.96 13.00
N GLU A 10 -16.12 6.79 12.78
CA GLU A 10 -17.45 6.58 13.35
C GLU A 10 -18.18 5.39 12.71
N VAL A 11 -18.02 5.19 11.39
CA VAL A 11 -18.52 4.00 10.67
C VAL A 11 -17.85 2.73 11.18
N TYR A 12 -16.53 2.74 11.38
CA TYR A 12 -15.76 1.62 11.92
C TYR A 12 -16.15 1.30 13.38
N MET A 13 -16.25 2.30 14.25
CA MET A 13 -16.59 2.11 15.67
C MET A 13 -18.01 1.56 15.87
N ARG A 14 -18.93 1.81 14.93
CA ARG A 14 -20.31 1.31 14.98
C ARG A 14 -20.44 -0.10 14.37
N SER A 15 -19.60 -0.49 13.40
CA SER A 15 -19.62 -1.84 12.82
C SER A 15 -19.07 -2.92 13.77
N GLN A 16 -18.17 -2.54 14.69
CA GLN A 16 -17.58 -3.45 15.68
C GLN A 16 -18.50 -3.84 16.84
N ARG A 17 -19.68 -3.20 17.00
CA ARG A 17 -20.54 -3.38 18.18
C ARG A 17 -21.56 -4.52 18.10
N SER A 18 -21.77 -5.14 16.93
CA SER A 18 -22.55 -6.39 16.81
C SER A 18 -22.57 -6.85 15.35
N ARG A 19 -22.56 -8.18 15.12
CA ARG A 19 -22.84 -8.79 13.80
C ARG A 19 -23.96 -8.02 13.09
N PRO A 20 -23.75 -7.51 11.86
CA PRO A 20 -24.67 -6.55 11.29
C PRO A 20 -26.01 -7.22 10.98
N SER A 21 -27.02 -6.93 11.81
CA SER A 21 -28.42 -7.05 11.40
C SER A 21 -28.73 -5.92 10.41
N GLY A 22 -29.71 -6.10 9.52
CA GLY A 22 -30.07 -5.14 8.47
C GLY A 22 -30.42 -3.71 8.92
N SER A 23 -30.39 -3.42 10.22
CA SER A 23 -30.50 -2.08 10.80
C SER A 23 -29.20 -1.24 10.71
N ALA A 24 -28.02 -1.89 10.69
CA ALA A 24 -26.74 -1.18 10.59
C ALA A 24 -26.54 -0.49 9.22
N LEU A 25 -27.03 -1.13 8.14
CA LEU A 25 -27.01 -0.57 6.78
C LEU A 25 -27.94 0.63 6.62
N ARG A 26 -29.09 0.66 7.32
CA ARG A 26 -29.96 1.85 7.36
C ARG A 26 -29.28 3.04 8.02
N THR A 27 -28.37 2.80 8.97
CA THR A 27 -27.68 3.86 9.71
C THR A 27 -26.61 4.55 8.85
N VAL A 28 -25.89 3.81 7.99
CA VAL A 28 -24.92 4.40 7.06
C VAL A 28 -25.61 5.31 6.05
N LYS A 29 -26.74 4.86 5.50
CA LYS A 29 -27.57 5.67 4.57
C LYS A 29 -28.07 6.96 5.25
N GLN A 30 -28.55 6.84 6.49
CA GLN A 30 -29.03 7.99 7.25
C GLN A 30 -27.91 8.98 7.62
N VAL A 31 -26.69 8.50 7.89
CA VAL A 31 -25.52 9.37 8.14
C VAL A 31 -25.13 10.14 6.88
N ILE A 32 -25.12 9.50 5.71
CA ILE A 32 -24.84 10.17 4.43
C ILE A 32 -25.91 11.23 4.12
N GLU A 33 -27.20 10.91 4.34
CA GLU A 33 -28.32 11.83 4.13
C GLU A 33 -28.37 12.99 5.15
N THR A 34 -27.86 12.79 6.38
CA THR A 34 -27.91 13.81 7.45
C THR A 34 -26.80 14.87 7.33
N PHE A 35 -25.75 14.63 6.53
CA PHE A 35 -24.61 15.54 6.41
C PHE A 35 -24.66 16.53 5.22
N GLU A 36 -25.76 16.63 4.48
CA GLU A 36 -25.90 17.54 3.30
C GLU A 36 -24.67 17.50 2.36
N ILE A 37 -24.07 16.32 2.19
CA ILE A 37 -22.97 16.12 1.23
C ILE A 37 -23.59 15.91 -0.15
N GLU A 38 -24.26 16.94 -0.68
CA GLU A 38 -24.76 16.96 -2.06
C GLU A 38 -23.66 17.33 -3.07
N ASP A 39 -22.44 17.63 -2.62
CA ASP A 39 -21.28 17.79 -3.49
C ASP A 39 -20.71 16.43 -3.89
N VAL A 40 -21.34 15.87 -4.94
CA VAL A 40 -20.72 15.07 -6.01
C VAL A 40 -19.71 14.02 -5.53
N ILE A 41 -20.19 12.96 -4.90
CA ILE A 41 -19.49 11.67 -4.92
C ILE A 41 -19.90 11.00 -6.23
N THR A 42 -19.09 11.11 -7.29
CA THR A 42 -19.30 10.27 -8.47
C THR A 42 -18.84 8.84 -8.16
N GLU A 43 -19.32 7.82 -8.88
CA GLU A 43 -18.84 6.43 -8.75
C GLU A 43 -17.31 6.28 -8.85
N ARG A 44 -16.61 7.28 -9.40
CA ARG A 44 -15.13 7.37 -9.48
C ARG A 44 -14.44 7.86 -8.21
N ASP A 45 -15.16 8.48 -7.28
CA ASP A 45 -14.60 9.12 -6.08
C ASP A 45 -14.64 8.22 -4.83
N MET A 46 -15.28 7.06 -4.92
CA MET A 46 -15.18 6.00 -3.90
C MET A 46 -13.91 5.17 -4.08
N SER A 47 -12.74 5.82 -4.05
CA SER A 47 -11.50 5.09 -3.95
C SER A 47 -11.35 4.56 -2.53
N TRP A 48 -11.21 3.25 -2.39
CA TRP A 48 -10.96 2.60 -1.11
C TRP A 48 -9.54 2.90 -0.58
N TYR A 49 -8.74 3.73 -1.25
CA TYR A 49 -7.44 4.17 -0.80
C TYR A 49 -7.25 5.65 -1.13
N ILE A 50 -6.26 6.29 -0.51
CA ILE A 50 -5.91 7.67 -0.77
C ILE A 50 -5.36 7.79 -2.19
N ARG A 51 -6.04 8.53 -3.07
CA ARG A 51 -5.58 8.80 -4.45
C ARG A 51 -4.76 10.08 -4.59
N ASN A 52 -4.96 11.05 -3.70
CA ASN A 52 -4.22 12.31 -3.79
C ASN A 52 -2.72 12.05 -3.67
N GLY A 53 -1.97 12.39 -4.73
CA GLY A 53 -0.53 12.16 -4.80
C GLY A 53 -0.11 10.72 -5.10
N CYS A 54 -1.05 9.78 -5.31
CA CYS A 54 -0.73 8.45 -5.82
C CYS A 54 -0.36 8.58 -7.30
N ILE A 55 0.83 8.13 -7.66
CA ILE A 55 1.36 8.25 -9.02
C ILE A 55 1.37 6.92 -9.76
N ASN A 56 1.45 5.81 -9.03
CA ASN A 56 1.38 4.47 -9.58
C ASN A 56 0.66 3.55 -8.61
N TYR A 57 -0.16 2.65 -9.14
CA TYR A 57 -0.86 1.64 -8.37
C TYR A 57 -0.94 0.33 -9.16
N TRP A 58 -0.16 -0.66 -8.72
CA TRP A 58 -0.20 -2.01 -9.24
C TRP A 58 -0.87 -2.92 -8.21
N SER A 59 -2.08 -3.38 -8.52
CA SER A 59 -2.84 -4.19 -7.56
C SER A 59 -2.28 -5.59 -7.34
N LEU A 60 -1.53 -6.11 -8.33
CA LEU A 60 -0.90 -7.45 -8.34
C LEU A 60 -1.91 -8.60 -8.26
N ASN A 61 -3.17 -8.33 -8.60
CA ASN A 61 -4.20 -9.35 -8.71
C ASN A 61 -4.30 -9.90 -10.14
N ASP A 62 -4.90 -11.07 -10.28
CA ASP A 62 -5.16 -11.76 -11.54
C ASP A 62 -5.94 -10.94 -12.57
N GLU A 63 -6.83 -10.04 -12.15
CA GLU A 63 -7.60 -9.18 -13.06
C GLU A 63 -6.78 -8.04 -13.70
N THR A 64 -5.63 -7.69 -13.12
CA THR A 64 -4.76 -6.62 -13.60
C THR A 64 -3.48 -7.12 -14.24
N ILE A 65 -3.33 -8.44 -14.36
CA ILE A 65 -2.17 -9.10 -14.93
C ILE A 65 -2.53 -9.72 -16.27
N SER A 66 -1.75 -9.41 -17.30
CA SER A 66 -1.87 -10.01 -18.62
C SER A 66 -0.49 -10.41 -19.15
N GLY A 67 -0.20 -11.71 -19.14
CA GLY A 67 1.12 -12.22 -19.45
C GLY A 67 2.14 -11.73 -18.41
N ALA A 68 3.21 -11.07 -18.86
CA ALA A 68 4.20 -10.46 -17.99
C ALA A 68 3.84 -9.03 -17.56
N THR A 69 2.74 -8.45 -18.05
CA THR A 69 2.39 -7.06 -17.77
C THR A 69 1.47 -6.96 -16.55
N VAL A 70 1.80 -6.08 -15.61
CA VAL A 70 0.93 -5.68 -14.49
C VAL A 70 0.49 -4.25 -14.73
N ARG A 71 -0.82 -4.04 -14.90
CA ARG A 71 -1.35 -2.71 -15.24
C ARG A 71 -1.20 -1.72 -14.08
N ASP A 72 -0.74 -0.51 -14.38
CA ASP A 72 -0.83 0.64 -13.49
C ASP A 72 -2.24 1.23 -13.55
N LEU A 73 -2.90 1.31 -12.39
CA LEU A 73 -4.29 1.75 -12.27
C LEU A 73 -4.44 3.26 -12.01
N GLU A 74 -3.35 3.95 -11.65
CA GLU A 74 -3.36 5.41 -11.46
C GLU A 74 -2.60 6.17 -12.55
N GLY A 75 -1.64 5.51 -13.20
CA GLY A 75 -0.81 6.10 -14.25
C GLY A 75 -0.79 5.27 -15.54
N SER A 76 0.33 5.37 -16.24
CA SER A 76 0.61 4.63 -17.48
C SER A 76 1.92 3.83 -17.40
N ASP A 77 2.51 3.73 -16.22
CA ASP A 77 3.82 3.10 -16.03
C ASP A 77 3.59 1.63 -15.66
N ASP A 78 3.10 0.82 -16.61
CA ASP A 78 2.84 -0.60 -16.37
C ASP A 78 4.08 -1.35 -15.87
N GLY A 79 3.86 -2.28 -14.95
CA GLY A 79 4.88 -3.17 -14.43
C GLY A 79 5.18 -4.34 -15.37
N THR A 80 6.40 -4.87 -15.27
CA THR A 80 6.84 -6.07 -15.99
C THR A 80 7.32 -7.14 -15.00
N ILE A 81 6.67 -8.30 -15.02
CA ILE A 81 7.06 -9.50 -14.28
C ILE A 81 8.24 -10.17 -14.99
N THR A 82 9.24 -10.58 -14.20
CA THR A 82 10.28 -11.52 -14.60
C THR A 82 10.15 -12.78 -13.76
N GLY A 83 10.44 -13.95 -14.37
CA GLY A 83 10.31 -15.24 -13.72
C GLY A 83 8.93 -15.85 -13.92
N SER A 84 8.43 -16.57 -12.92
CA SER A 84 7.13 -17.23 -12.94
C SER A 84 6.44 -17.17 -11.56
N PRO A 85 6.23 -15.95 -11.01
CA PRO A 85 5.48 -15.81 -9.77
C PRO A 85 4.08 -16.39 -9.91
N THR A 86 3.54 -16.92 -8.81
CA THR A 86 2.24 -17.59 -8.81
C THR A 86 1.12 -16.61 -8.46
N THR A 87 -0.08 -16.86 -8.98
CA THR A 87 -1.29 -16.21 -8.46
C THR A 87 -1.72 -16.93 -7.18
N GLU A 88 -1.83 -16.19 -6.09
CA GLU A 88 -2.12 -16.69 -4.75
C GLU A 88 -3.36 -15.99 -4.17
N SER A 89 -3.93 -16.56 -3.10
CA SER A 89 -4.96 -15.85 -2.33
C SER A 89 -4.40 -14.59 -1.65
N GLY A 90 -5.04 -13.45 -1.91
CA GLY A 90 -4.70 -12.12 -1.39
C GLY A 90 -5.34 -11.82 -0.03
N ILE A 91 -5.12 -10.59 0.44
CA ILE A 91 -5.83 -10.01 1.59
C ILE A 91 -7.15 -9.37 1.18
N ILE A 92 -7.25 -8.86 -0.07
CA ILE A 92 -8.47 -8.25 -0.61
C ILE A 92 -9.01 -9.05 -1.79
N HIS A 93 -8.15 -9.43 -2.75
CA HIS A 93 -8.49 -10.33 -3.86
C HIS A 93 -7.47 -11.48 -3.99
N SER A 94 -6.75 -11.51 -5.10
CA SER A 94 -5.59 -12.35 -5.35
C SER A 94 -4.32 -11.51 -5.24
N ALA A 95 -3.19 -12.18 -5.05
CA ALA A 95 -1.87 -11.58 -4.90
C ALA A 95 -0.87 -12.29 -5.82
N LEU A 96 0.27 -11.65 -6.08
CA LEU A 96 1.42 -12.32 -6.66
C LEU A 96 2.29 -12.93 -5.56
N GLY A 97 2.57 -14.23 -5.68
CA GLY A 97 3.50 -14.99 -4.86
C GLY A 97 4.88 -15.05 -5.50
N PHE A 98 5.89 -14.58 -4.78
CA PHE A 98 7.30 -14.60 -5.18
C PHE A 98 8.06 -15.63 -4.33
N ASP A 99 8.94 -16.40 -4.97
CA ASP A 99 9.63 -17.53 -4.33
C ASP A 99 11.01 -17.19 -3.73
N GLY A 100 11.44 -15.93 -3.81
CA GLY A 100 12.76 -15.47 -3.36
C GLY A 100 13.94 -15.95 -4.22
N SER A 101 13.68 -16.50 -5.40
CA SER A 101 14.71 -17.04 -6.30
C SER A 101 14.84 -16.22 -7.58
N ALA A 102 13.90 -16.32 -8.52
CA ALA A 102 14.01 -15.71 -9.86
C ALA A 102 12.96 -14.63 -10.12
N ASP A 103 11.94 -14.56 -9.26
CA ASP A 103 10.74 -13.78 -9.50
C ASP A 103 10.89 -12.36 -8.96
N TYR A 104 10.55 -11.37 -9.79
CA TYR A 104 10.45 -9.97 -9.39
C TYR A 104 9.59 -9.21 -10.40
N MET A 105 9.13 -8.02 -10.02
CA MET A 105 8.48 -7.09 -10.92
C MET A 105 9.29 -5.81 -11.03
N THR A 106 9.42 -5.26 -12.23
CA THR A 106 10.03 -3.95 -12.46
C THR A 106 9.01 -2.95 -12.98
N ALA A 107 9.19 -1.68 -12.64
CA ALA A 107 8.47 -0.57 -13.25
C ALA A 107 9.36 0.68 -13.24
N THR A 108 9.11 1.63 -14.14
CA THR A 108 9.85 2.89 -14.22
C THR A 108 8.87 4.04 -14.04
N PRO A 109 8.60 4.46 -12.79
CA PRO A 109 7.73 5.60 -12.50
C PRO A 109 8.20 6.86 -13.24
N SER A 110 7.29 7.51 -13.96
CA SER A 110 7.59 8.71 -14.76
C SER A 110 7.45 10.02 -13.97
N ASN A 111 6.78 9.98 -12.80
CA ASN A 111 6.36 11.18 -12.05
C ASN A 111 6.80 11.18 -10.57
N LEU A 112 7.97 10.61 -10.25
CA LEU A 112 8.54 10.70 -8.90
C LEU A 112 8.95 12.13 -8.56
N ALA A 113 8.70 12.53 -7.31
CA ALA A 113 9.08 13.84 -6.78
C ALA A 113 10.35 13.75 -5.92
N SER A 114 11.16 14.80 -5.92
CA SER A 114 12.39 14.87 -5.12
C SER A 114 12.15 15.21 -3.65
N GLY A 115 11.01 15.84 -3.34
CA GLY A 115 10.68 16.41 -2.03
C GLY A 115 9.89 15.49 -1.09
N GLY A 116 9.46 14.32 -1.56
CA GLY A 116 8.80 13.35 -0.70
C GLY A 116 8.28 12.13 -1.46
N ILE A 117 8.05 11.05 -0.72
CA ILE A 117 7.57 9.78 -1.26
C ILE A 117 6.78 9.02 -0.20
N SER A 118 5.81 8.22 -0.65
CA SER A 118 5.31 7.09 0.12
C SER A 118 5.30 5.83 -0.72
N ILE A 119 5.67 4.72 -0.08
CA ILE A 119 5.70 3.40 -0.67
C ILE A 119 4.80 2.52 0.20
N GLU A 120 3.84 1.85 -0.41
CA GLU A 120 2.83 1.08 0.31
C GLU A 120 2.61 -0.27 -0.36
N CYS A 121 2.43 -1.32 0.43
CA CYS A 121 1.81 -2.57 -0.02
C CYS A 121 1.25 -3.37 1.15
N TRP A 122 0.43 -4.35 0.78
CA TRP A 122 0.22 -5.53 1.62
C TRP A 122 1.25 -6.60 1.25
N PHE A 123 1.86 -7.23 2.25
CA PHE A 123 2.79 -8.32 2.03
C PHE A 123 2.59 -9.44 3.04
N ASN A 124 2.92 -10.66 2.64
CA ASN A 124 2.86 -11.87 3.46
C ASN A 124 4.16 -12.67 3.24
N PRO A 125 5.17 -12.49 4.11
CA PRO A 125 6.42 -13.23 4.03
C PRO A 125 6.20 -14.73 4.24
N THR A 126 6.57 -15.55 3.27
CA THR A 126 6.46 -17.01 3.36
C THR A 126 7.75 -17.65 3.82
N GLN A 127 8.89 -16.99 3.57
CA GLN A 127 10.19 -17.36 4.11
C GLN A 127 11.05 -16.09 4.29
N VAL A 128 11.97 -16.12 5.24
CA VAL A 128 13.03 -15.11 5.40
C VAL A 128 14.37 -15.81 5.45
N THR A 129 15.30 -15.44 4.57
CA THR A 129 16.64 -16.07 4.50
C THR A 129 17.76 -15.19 5.02
N GLY A 130 17.52 -13.88 5.14
CA GLY A 130 18.43 -12.92 5.75
C GLY A 130 17.76 -11.55 5.88
N ALA A 131 18.39 -10.54 5.32
CA ALA A 131 17.76 -9.25 5.04
C ALA A 131 17.23 -9.31 3.60
N ASP A 132 15.96 -9.68 3.46
CA ASP A 132 15.30 -9.84 2.18
C ASP A 132 14.71 -8.48 1.75
N THR A 133 14.83 -8.15 0.47
CA THR A 133 14.40 -6.88 -0.12
C THR A 133 12.97 -6.99 -0.63
N LEU A 134 12.06 -6.28 0.04
CA LEU A 134 10.66 -6.19 -0.38
C LEU A 134 10.52 -5.31 -1.63
N VAL A 135 11.23 -4.19 -1.67
CA VAL A 135 11.24 -3.28 -2.82
C VAL A 135 12.48 -2.39 -2.80
N GLU A 136 13.04 -2.09 -3.97
CA GLU A 136 14.14 -1.15 -4.14
C GLU A 136 13.94 -0.23 -5.34
N HIS A 137 14.53 0.97 -5.28
CA HIS A 137 14.62 1.93 -6.38
C HIS A 137 16.07 2.09 -6.80
N GLN A 138 16.36 1.65 -8.03
CA GLN A 138 17.70 1.62 -8.59
C GLN A 138 17.98 2.83 -9.52
N PRO A 139 19.23 3.33 -9.55
CA PRO A 139 20.37 2.90 -8.74
C PRO A 139 20.26 3.42 -7.29
N VAL A 140 20.29 2.50 -6.31
CA VAL A 140 20.17 2.86 -4.89
C VAL A 140 21.30 3.83 -4.50
N SER A 141 22.51 3.65 -5.05
CA SER A 141 23.69 4.47 -4.76
C SER A 141 23.62 5.95 -5.14
N LEU A 142 22.62 6.39 -5.91
CA LEU A 142 22.53 7.76 -6.41
C LEU A 142 21.32 8.53 -5.85
N GLY A 143 20.86 8.22 -4.64
CA GLY A 143 19.63 8.81 -4.08
C GLY A 143 18.41 7.91 -4.18
N GLY A 144 18.60 6.63 -4.48
CA GLY A 144 17.53 5.64 -4.44
C GLY A 144 17.23 5.18 -3.01
N TRP A 145 16.31 4.24 -2.91
CA TRP A 145 15.75 3.80 -1.64
C TRP A 145 15.48 2.30 -1.66
N ILE A 146 15.39 1.69 -0.48
CA ILE A 146 15.16 0.26 -0.32
C ILE A 146 14.32 0.01 0.93
N ILE A 147 13.45 -0.99 0.86
CA ILE A 147 12.73 -1.56 1.98
C ILE A 147 13.19 -3.00 2.13
N ASP A 148 14.01 -3.24 3.15
CA ASP A 148 14.47 -4.57 3.53
C ASP A 148 13.71 -5.05 4.76
N TYR A 149 13.59 -6.36 4.92
CA TYR A 149 13.05 -6.96 6.13
C TYR A 149 13.77 -8.25 6.50
N SER A 150 13.76 -8.53 7.80
CA SER A 150 14.22 -9.77 8.40
C SER A 150 13.08 -10.38 9.23
N THR A 151 13.39 -11.37 10.06
CA THR A 151 12.42 -11.89 11.04
C THR A 151 12.18 -10.94 12.22
N VAL A 152 13.01 -9.90 12.37
CA VAL A 152 13.00 -9.00 13.54
C VAL A 152 12.72 -7.55 13.16
N THR A 153 13.22 -7.11 12.01
CA THR A 153 13.16 -5.69 11.61
C THR A 153 12.65 -5.51 10.21
N LEU A 154 12.02 -4.37 9.96
CA LEU A 154 11.84 -3.79 8.65
C LEU A 154 12.60 -2.47 8.61
N ASP A 155 13.38 -2.28 7.56
CA ASP A 155 14.29 -1.15 7.40
C ASP A 155 13.93 -0.40 6.10
N PHE A 156 13.41 0.82 6.24
CA PHE A 156 13.28 1.74 5.10
C PHE A 156 14.51 2.62 5.05
N ILE A 157 15.27 2.55 3.95
CA ILE A 157 16.57 3.20 3.83
C ILE A 157 16.58 4.06 2.58
N LEU A 158 16.94 5.34 2.75
CA LEU A 158 17.36 6.24 1.69
C LEU A 158 18.89 6.23 1.62
N LYS A 159 19.43 6.06 0.43
CA LYS A 159 20.87 6.15 0.21
C LYS A 159 21.21 7.48 -0.44
N GLY A 160 21.64 8.41 0.41
CA GLY A 160 21.96 9.78 0.02
C GLY A 160 23.24 9.87 -0.80
N PRO A 161 23.27 10.66 -1.89
CA PRO A 161 24.51 11.02 -2.56
C PRO A 161 25.22 12.19 -1.85
N ASP A 162 24.49 13.03 -1.11
CA ASP A 162 25.03 14.23 -0.45
C ASP A 162 24.26 14.64 0.83
N PRO A 163 24.89 14.56 2.02
CA PRO A 163 26.10 13.81 2.28
C PRO A 163 25.91 12.31 1.95
N PRO A 164 26.98 11.62 1.50
CA PRO A 164 26.91 10.21 1.22
C PRO A 164 26.61 9.42 2.50
N GLY A 165 25.58 8.59 2.48
CA GLY A 165 25.19 7.83 3.67
C GLY A 165 23.95 6.98 3.49
N TYR A 166 23.66 6.18 4.53
CA TYR A 166 22.41 5.45 4.67
C TYR A 166 21.60 6.12 5.78
N TYR A 167 20.36 6.48 5.46
CA TYR A 167 19.45 7.13 6.38
C TYR A 167 18.16 6.34 6.38
N GLY A 168 17.67 5.96 7.55
CA GLY A 168 16.55 5.03 7.58
C GLY A 168 15.64 5.18 8.78
N ALA A 169 14.48 4.55 8.66
CA ALA A 169 13.62 4.21 9.79
C ALA A 169 13.63 2.68 9.95
N GLN A 170 13.81 2.21 11.18
CA GLN A 170 13.71 0.80 11.52
C GLN A 170 12.44 0.58 12.34
N LEU A 171 11.68 -0.44 11.97
CA LEU A 171 10.52 -0.92 12.71
C LEU A 171 10.78 -2.33 13.21
N VAL A 172 10.40 -2.60 14.47
CA VAL A 172 10.44 -3.95 15.03
C VAL A 172 9.22 -4.72 14.53
N LEU A 173 9.46 -5.85 13.88
CA LEU A 173 8.42 -6.74 13.37
C LEU A 173 7.91 -7.68 14.47
N PRO A 174 6.65 -8.12 14.39
CA PRO A 174 6.09 -9.08 15.34
C PRO A 174 6.73 -10.46 15.19
N ALA A 175 6.89 -11.18 16.29
CA ALA A 175 7.48 -12.52 16.30
C ALA A 175 6.78 -13.53 15.36
N ALA A 176 5.49 -13.32 15.08
CA ALA A 176 4.73 -14.15 14.16
C ALA A 176 4.61 -13.51 12.76
N LEU A 177 5.68 -12.95 12.21
CA LEU A 177 5.69 -12.33 10.89
C LEU A 177 5.25 -13.28 9.75
N LEU A 178 5.80 -14.50 9.74
CA LEU A 178 5.67 -15.41 8.60
C LEU A 178 4.24 -15.94 8.40
N GLY A 179 3.84 -16.04 7.14
CA GLY A 179 2.55 -16.59 6.73
C GLY A 179 1.35 -15.68 7.01
N ARG A 180 1.57 -14.42 7.41
CA ARG A 180 0.51 -13.47 7.72
C ARG A 180 0.62 -12.21 6.89
N TRP A 181 -0.55 -11.68 6.52
CA TRP A 181 -0.66 -10.40 5.83
C TRP A 181 -0.38 -9.25 6.78
N HIS A 182 0.53 -8.38 6.35
CA HIS A 182 0.88 -7.13 7.01
C HIS A 182 0.78 -5.99 6.00
N HIS A 183 0.36 -4.83 6.47
CA HIS A 183 0.37 -3.60 5.68
C HIS A 183 1.61 -2.80 6.03
N VAL A 184 2.44 -2.50 5.05
CA VAL A 184 3.60 -1.64 5.23
C VAL A 184 3.39 -0.34 4.49
N VAL A 185 3.71 0.77 5.17
CA VAL A 185 3.88 2.07 4.52
C VAL A 185 5.20 2.66 4.97
N CYS A 186 5.99 3.14 4.02
CA CYS A 186 7.22 3.86 4.26
C CYS A 186 7.08 5.27 3.68
N THR A 187 7.29 6.30 4.50
CA THR A 187 7.07 7.70 4.10
C THR A 187 8.31 8.53 4.34
N TYR A 188 8.58 9.48 3.44
CA TYR A 188 9.58 10.50 3.62
C TYR A 188 9.08 11.83 3.08
N ASP A 189 9.14 12.90 3.89
CA ASP A 189 8.59 14.22 3.57
C ASP A 189 9.65 15.26 3.16
N GLY A 190 10.89 14.81 2.89
CA GLY A 190 12.03 15.70 2.66
C GLY A 190 12.81 16.05 3.94
N SER A 191 12.28 15.69 5.13
CA SER A 191 12.87 16.03 6.43
C SER A 191 12.78 14.93 7.48
N ILE A 192 11.78 14.05 7.41
CA ILE A 192 11.53 12.98 8.37
C ILE A 192 11.21 11.70 7.60
N ILE A 193 11.95 10.64 7.90
CA ILE A 193 11.67 9.29 7.41
C ILE A 193 10.90 8.49 8.45
N LYS A 194 9.86 7.77 8.03
CA LYS A 194 9.03 6.92 8.88
C LYS A 194 8.70 5.60 8.18
N ALA A 195 8.44 4.59 9.00
CA ALA A 195 7.86 3.32 8.58
C ALA A 195 6.64 3.04 9.46
N TYR A 196 5.64 2.37 8.88
CA TYR A 196 4.41 1.96 9.54
C TYR A 196 4.17 0.48 9.25
N LEU A 197 3.70 -0.26 10.25
CA LEU A 197 3.22 -1.63 10.10
C LEU A 197 1.80 -1.71 10.66
N ASP A 198 0.87 -2.22 9.85
CA ASP A 198 -0.53 -2.41 10.23
C ASP A 198 -1.18 -1.13 10.79
N GLY A 199 -0.85 0.01 10.18
CA GLY A 199 -1.31 1.34 10.60
C GLY A 199 -0.57 1.96 11.78
N ILE A 200 0.38 1.25 12.40
CA ILE A 200 1.11 1.70 13.58
C ILE A 200 2.48 2.25 13.17
N GLN A 201 2.77 3.49 13.56
CA GLN A 201 4.03 4.17 13.24
C GLN A 201 5.21 3.66 14.08
N ALA A 202 6.39 3.54 13.46
CA ALA A 202 7.69 3.49 14.15
C ALA A 202 8.13 4.86 14.68
N ILE A 203 9.28 4.92 15.35
CA ILE A 203 9.94 6.21 15.62
C ILE A 203 10.47 6.76 14.29
N GLY A 204 10.11 8.01 13.96
CA GLY A 204 10.64 8.71 12.80
C GLY A 204 12.04 9.28 13.08
N ASN A 205 12.87 9.34 12.05
CA ASN A 205 14.22 9.90 12.12
C ASN A 205 14.32 11.16 11.26
N SER A 206 14.96 12.21 11.78
CA SER A 206 15.25 13.41 11.00
C SER A 206 16.35 13.15 9.99
N VAL A 207 16.06 13.39 8.71
CA VAL A 207 16.99 13.25 7.60
C VAL A 207 16.62 14.27 6.53
N SER A 208 17.62 14.95 5.97
CA SER A 208 17.44 15.83 4.82
C SER A 208 18.28 15.31 3.66
N GLN A 209 17.62 14.71 2.69
CA GLN A 209 18.16 14.12 1.47
C GLN A 209 17.24 14.38 0.28
N ALA A 210 17.81 14.74 -0.87
CA ALA A 210 17.05 14.77 -2.11
C ALA A 210 16.82 13.33 -2.61
N LEU A 211 15.60 13.02 -3.02
CA LEU A 211 15.32 11.73 -3.67
C LEU A 211 15.74 11.76 -5.14
N LEU A 212 16.23 10.62 -5.61
CA LEU A 212 16.40 10.37 -7.03
C LEU A 212 15.00 10.24 -7.68
N THR A 213 14.72 11.07 -8.68
CA THR A 213 13.41 11.13 -9.36
C THR A 213 13.34 10.26 -10.61
N THR A 214 14.42 9.57 -10.96
CA THR A 214 14.51 8.72 -12.14
C THR A 214 15.12 7.39 -11.76
N GLY A 215 14.55 6.29 -12.24
CA GLY A 215 15.09 4.98 -11.94
C GLY A 215 14.03 3.91 -12.11
N THR A 216 14.43 2.69 -11.78
CA THR A 216 13.54 1.52 -11.84
C THR A 216 13.20 1.09 -10.44
N VAL A 217 11.92 0.90 -10.18
CA VAL A 217 11.41 0.24 -8.98
C VAL A 217 11.40 -1.26 -9.24
N LEU A 218 11.99 -2.02 -8.33
CA LEU A 218 12.01 -3.48 -8.35
C LEU A 218 11.29 -4.00 -7.11
N LEU A 219 10.14 -4.62 -7.30
CA LEU A 219 9.44 -5.37 -6.27
C LEU A 219 10.11 -6.74 -6.10
N CYS A 220 10.34 -7.15 -4.86
CA CYS A 220 11.12 -8.32 -4.45
C CYS A 220 12.63 -8.25 -4.74
N GLY A 221 13.20 -7.07 -5.03
CA GLY A 221 14.63 -6.84 -5.10
C GLY A 221 15.39 -7.53 -6.25
N SER A 222 16.64 -7.12 -6.48
CA SER A 222 17.52 -7.71 -7.51
C SER A 222 18.38 -8.85 -7.00
N SER A 223 18.82 -8.80 -5.74
CA SER A 223 19.84 -9.72 -5.19
C SER A 223 19.34 -10.50 -3.96
N ASN A 224 18.86 -9.81 -2.93
CA ASN A 224 18.31 -10.44 -1.72
C ASN A 224 16.80 -10.60 -1.86
N ARG A 225 16.34 -11.49 -2.74
CA ARG A 225 14.93 -11.46 -3.17
C ARG A 225 13.96 -11.89 -2.08
N ALA A 226 12.88 -11.14 -1.93
CA ALA A 226 11.80 -11.49 -1.00
C ALA A 226 11.06 -12.76 -1.44
N ASN A 227 10.87 -13.69 -0.50
CA ASN A 227 9.93 -14.80 -0.64
C ASN A 227 8.64 -14.43 0.10
N ALA A 228 7.70 -13.85 -0.64
CA ALA A 228 6.48 -13.27 -0.08
C ALA A 228 5.34 -13.24 -1.10
N LYS A 229 4.11 -13.17 -0.59
CA LYS A 229 2.95 -12.75 -1.38
C LYS A 229 2.78 -11.25 -1.25
N ILE A 230 2.50 -10.55 -2.34
CA ILE A 230 2.35 -9.09 -2.35
C ILE A 230 1.08 -8.70 -3.09
N GLU A 231 0.35 -7.74 -2.51
CA GLU A 231 -0.85 -7.15 -3.07
C GLU A 231 -0.80 -5.63 -2.90
N GLN A 232 -1.49 -4.90 -3.77
CA GLN A 232 -1.80 -3.48 -3.57
C GLN A 232 -0.56 -2.56 -3.48
N PHE A 233 0.41 -2.75 -4.37
CA PHE A 233 1.63 -1.92 -4.37
C PHE A 233 1.34 -0.53 -4.93
N ARG A 234 1.65 0.50 -4.14
CA ARG A 234 1.41 1.91 -4.49
C ARG A 234 2.64 2.76 -4.26
N LEU A 235 2.79 3.76 -5.13
CA LEU A 235 3.76 4.84 -4.98
C LEU A 235 3.05 6.19 -4.95
N TYR A 236 3.51 7.05 -4.07
CA TYR A 236 3.04 8.41 -3.91
C TYR A 236 4.18 9.39 -4.09
N SER A 237 3.93 10.52 -4.76
CA SER A 237 4.88 11.63 -4.93
C SER A 237 4.94 12.59 -3.74
N ARG A 238 4.42 12.14 -2.58
CA ARG A 238 4.44 12.86 -1.30
C ARG A 238 4.45 11.88 -0.14
N ALA A 239 4.78 12.38 1.05
CA ALA A 239 4.52 11.66 2.29
C ALA A 239 3.01 11.59 2.57
N LEU A 240 2.54 10.39 2.90
CA LEU A 240 1.24 10.18 3.52
C LEU A 240 1.31 10.57 5.00
N THR A 241 0.22 11.13 5.50
CA THR A 241 0.02 11.39 6.93
C THR A 241 -0.32 10.10 7.67
N GLU A 242 -0.18 10.09 9.00
CA GLU A 242 -0.53 8.93 9.83
C GLU A 242 -2.02 8.57 9.69
N GLU A 243 -2.88 9.58 9.56
CA GLU A 243 -4.31 9.40 9.33
C GLU A 243 -4.58 8.75 7.97
N GLU A 244 -3.87 9.18 6.92
CA GLU A 244 -3.99 8.59 5.58
C GLU A 244 -3.51 7.14 5.53
N VAL A 245 -2.41 6.84 6.24
CA VAL A 245 -1.90 5.47 6.41
C VAL A 245 -2.96 4.60 7.09
N THR A 246 -3.59 5.12 8.15
CA THR A 246 -4.66 4.41 8.87
C THR A 246 -5.87 4.16 7.98
N VAL A 247 -6.27 5.13 7.15
CA VAL A 247 -7.36 4.97 6.18
C VAL A 247 -7.05 3.85 5.19
N ASN A 248 -5.86 3.85 4.58
CA ASN A 248 -5.45 2.81 3.64
C ASN A 248 -5.39 1.42 4.30
N TYR A 249 -4.90 1.33 5.53
CA TYR A 249 -4.87 0.09 6.30
C TYR A 249 -6.27 -0.47 6.56
N LEU A 250 -7.22 0.36 6.97
CA LEU A 250 -8.58 -0.07 7.33
C LEU A 250 -9.44 -0.43 6.11
N ALA A 251 -9.10 0.10 4.94
CA ALA A 251 -9.90 -0.09 3.74
C ALA A 251 -9.97 -1.55 3.24
N ARG A 252 -9.02 -2.42 3.63
CA ARG A 252 -9.11 -3.87 3.35
C ARG A 252 -10.40 -4.51 3.87
N SER A 253 -11.04 -3.90 4.88
CA SER A 253 -12.25 -4.43 5.51
C SER A 253 -13.53 -4.09 4.74
N PHE A 254 -13.42 -3.35 3.64
CA PHE A 254 -14.55 -2.95 2.80
C PHE A 254 -14.32 -3.29 1.32
N PRO A 255 -14.20 -4.58 0.94
CA PRO A 255 -14.32 -4.95 -0.46
C PRO A 255 -15.73 -4.58 -0.92
N ILE A 256 -15.80 -3.55 -1.75
CA ILE A 256 -17.03 -2.89 -2.23
C ILE A 256 -18.00 -3.86 -2.94
N TRP A 257 -17.55 -5.08 -3.29
CA TRP A 257 -18.41 -6.18 -3.76
C TRP A 257 -19.54 -6.55 -2.79
N GLY A 258 -19.33 -6.42 -1.47
CA GLY A 258 -20.38 -6.68 -0.47
C GLY A 258 -21.42 -5.57 -0.34
N VAL A 259 -21.13 -4.37 -0.83
CA VAL A 259 -22.07 -3.25 -0.83
C VAL A 259 -22.89 -3.28 -2.12
N TYR A 260 -22.28 -3.52 -3.28
CA TYR A 260 -23.00 -3.60 -4.56
C TYR A 260 -24.06 -4.72 -4.63
N GLY A 261 -23.80 -5.89 -4.02
CA GLY A 261 -24.78 -6.98 -3.96
C GLY A 261 -26.08 -6.60 -3.22
N ALA A 262 -25.97 -5.77 -2.18
CA ALA A 262 -27.12 -5.29 -1.41
C ALA A 262 -27.90 -4.16 -2.11
N TRP A 263 -27.31 -3.49 -3.11
CA TRP A 263 -28.00 -2.48 -3.91
C TRP A 263 -28.85 -3.09 -5.04
N ASN A 264 -28.42 -4.22 -5.62
CA ASN A 264 -29.12 -4.84 -6.77
C ASN A 264 -30.16 -5.90 -6.40
N GLU A 265 -30.11 -6.50 -5.20
CA GLU A 265 -31.13 -7.47 -4.76
C GLU A 265 -32.41 -6.80 -4.21
N GLY A 266 -32.43 -5.47 -4.07
CA GLY A 266 -33.58 -4.71 -3.59
C GLY A 266 -34.59 -4.27 -4.66
N PHE A 267 -34.34 -4.54 -5.94
CA PHE A 267 -35.18 -4.03 -7.05
C PHE A 267 -35.82 -5.09 -7.95
N VAL A 268 -35.77 -6.38 -7.59
CA VAL A 268 -36.52 -7.42 -8.29
C VAL A 268 -37.38 -8.22 -7.30
N GLY A 269 -38.59 -7.72 -7.05
CA GLY A 269 -39.68 -8.51 -6.47
C GLY A 269 -40.28 -7.96 -5.19
N GLN A 270 -41.21 -7.03 -5.32
CA GLN A 270 -42.58 -7.11 -4.79
C GLN A 270 -43.47 -6.05 -5.45
#